data_AF-A0A1F8PQP0-F1
#
_entry.id   AF-A0A1F8PQP0-F1
#
_cell.length_a   1.000
_cell.length_b   1.000
_cell.length_c   1.000
_cell.angle_alpha   90.00
_cell.angle_beta   90.00
_cell.angle_gamma   90.00
#
_symmetry.space_group_name_H-M   'P 1'
#
loop_
_entity.id
_entity.type
_entity.pdbx_description
1 polymer ?
#
loop_
_entity_poly.entity_id
_entity_poly.type
_entity_poly.pdbx_seq_one_letter_code
_entity_poly.pdbx_strand_id
1 'polypeptide(L)'
;MSVAEKEIGIIEIPGRLSHPRVLEYLSATDVRSIARTSDETDWCSAFVNWCLSKAGYEGTGSALARSWLDWGQKIDTPRKGCIVIFSRGRRFGHVGFYIGETDTEIIVLGGNQNNPETNISGVNLKYYPKSRLLGYRIPG
;
A
#
# COMPACT_ATOMS: atom_id res chain seq x y z
N MET A 1 -10.74 -2.89 7.23
CA MET A 1 -9.53 -2.27 7.82
C MET A 1 -8.85 -3.18 8.84
N SER A 2 -9.60 -3.95 9.63
CA SER A 2 -9.05 -4.91 10.61
C SER A 2 -7.99 -5.88 10.06
N VAL A 3 -8.02 -6.22 8.77
CA VAL A 3 -6.96 -7.01 8.12
C VAL A 3 -5.63 -6.26 8.10
N ALA A 4 -5.61 -5.04 7.56
CA ALA A 4 -4.38 -4.25 7.43
C ALA A 4 -3.79 -3.87 8.79
N GLU A 5 -4.63 -3.57 9.78
CA GLU A 5 -4.21 -3.20 11.14
C GLU A 5 -3.47 -4.35 11.85
N LYS A 6 -3.81 -5.61 11.56
CA LYS A 6 -3.13 -6.79 12.12
C LYS A 6 -1.73 -7.01 11.57
N GLU A 7 -1.40 -6.41 10.44
CA GLU A 7 -0.09 -6.56 9.79
C GLU A 7 0.90 -5.47 10.21
N ILE A 8 0.50 -4.50 11.04
CA ILE A 8 1.39 -3.45 11.56
C ILE A 8 2.59 -4.11 12.28
N GLY A 9 3.79 -3.69 11.92
CA GLY A 9 5.05 -4.21 12.48
C GLY A 9 5.71 -5.29 11.62
N ILE A 10 5.04 -5.81 10.57
CA ILE A 10 5.73 -6.62 9.55
C ILE A 10 6.76 -5.73 8.83
N ILE A 11 8.01 -6.17 8.84
CA ILE A 11 9.14 -5.48 8.19
C ILE A 11 9.82 -6.43 7.19
N GLU A 12 10.47 -5.84 6.19
CA GLU A 12 11.40 -6.55 5.30
C GLU A 12 12.56 -7.18 6.08
N ILE A 13 13.21 -8.17 5.50
CA ILE A 13 14.48 -8.69 6.00
C ILE A 13 15.57 -8.12 5.10
N PRO A 14 16.42 -7.19 5.58
CA PRO A 14 17.48 -6.62 4.76
C PRO A 14 18.42 -7.70 4.22
N GLY A 15 18.75 -7.63 2.94
CA GLY A 15 19.75 -8.50 2.31
C GLY A 15 19.15 -9.62 1.45
N ARG A 16 19.69 -10.84 1.56
CA ARG A 16 19.36 -11.95 0.64
C ARG A 16 18.18 -12.81 1.07
N LEU A 17 17.68 -12.61 2.28
CA LEU A 17 16.52 -13.30 2.81
C LEU A 17 15.29 -12.40 2.60
N SER A 18 14.12 -12.98 2.48
CA SER A 18 12.88 -12.20 2.35
C SER A 18 11.85 -12.65 3.36
N HIS A 19 11.09 -11.70 3.90
CA HIS A 19 10.05 -11.99 4.87
C HIS A 19 8.90 -12.78 4.22
N PRO A 20 8.54 -14.00 4.70
CA PRO A 20 7.52 -14.84 4.06
C PRO A 20 6.17 -14.15 3.86
N ARG A 21 5.77 -13.30 4.82
CA ARG A 21 4.56 -12.47 4.71
C ARG A 21 4.62 -11.46 3.55
N VAL A 22 5.76 -10.81 3.32
CA VAL A 22 5.92 -9.86 2.21
C VAL A 22 5.86 -10.61 0.87
N LEU A 23 6.40 -11.82 0.80
CA LEU A 23 6.25 -12.69 -0.37
C LEU A 23 4.78 -13.07 -0.63
N GLU A 24 3.99 -13.31 0.43
CA GLU A 24 2.54 -13.53 0.31
C GLU A 24 1.83 -12.29 -0.25
N TYR A 25 2.20 -11.08 0.18
CA TYR A 25 1.66 -9.85 -0.41
C TYR A 25 1.96 -9.76 -1.90
N LEU A 26 3.22 -9.96 -2.29
CA LEU A 26 3.67 -9.93 -3.69
C LEU A 26 2.91 -10.93 -4.56
N SER A 27 2.51 -12.08 -4.00
CA SER A 27 1.70 -13.08 -4.72
C SER A 27 0.30 -12.60 -5.12
N ALA A 28 -0.22 -11.53 -4.49
CA ALA A 28 -1.53 -10.94 -4.79
C ALA A 28 -1.52 -9.99 -6.01
N THR A 29 -0.42 -9.93 -6.77
CA THR A 29 -0.28 -9.03 -7.93
C THR A 29 0.31 -9.70 -9.16
N ASP A 30 0.19 -9.05 -10.32
CA ASP A 30 0.78 -9.39 -11.61
C ASP A 30 2.31 -9.24 -11.68
N VAL A 31 2.97 -8.87 -10.58
CA VAL A 31 4.42 -8.72 -10.54
C VAL A 31 5.10 -10.01 -11.03
N ARG A 32 6.07 -9.87 -11.94
CA ARG A 32 6.78 -11.01 -12.55
C ARG A 32 7.35 -11.91 -11.46
N SER A 33 7.33 -13.22 -11.69
CA SER A 33 7.77 -14.22 -10.70
C SER A 33 9.16 -13.96 -10.12
N ILE A 34 10.10 -13.43 -10.91
CA ILE A 34 11.45 -13.07 -10.44
C ILE A 34 11.48 -11.86 -9.49
N ALA A 35 10.53 -10.96 -9.57
CA ALA A 35 10.37 -9.84 -8.64
C ALA A 35 9.50 -10.22 -7.42
N ARG A 36 8.91 -11.43 -7.40
CA ARG A 36 8.28 -12.01 -6.20
C ARG A 36 9.26 -12.67 -5.24
N THR A 37 10.55 -12.72 -5.57
CA THR A 37 11.56 -13.38 -4.73
C THR A 37 12.39 -12.39 -3.92
N SER A 38 12.06 -11.11 -3.96
CA SER A 38 12.75 -10.07 -3.20
C SER A 38 11.75 -9.05 -2.66
N ASP A 39 11.82 -8.85 -1.35
CA ASP A 39 11.07 -7.85 -0.59
C ASP A 39 11.59 -6.41 -0.79
N GLU A 40 12.68 -6.23 -1.54
CA GLU A 40 13.14 -4.94 -2.09
C GLU A 40 12.25 -4.44 -3.26
N THR A 41 11.38 -5.30 -3.80
CA THR A 41 10.42 -4.92 -4.85
C THR A 41 9.30 -4.08 -4.27
N ASP A 42 9.02 -2.89 -4.81
CA ASP A 42 7.93 -2.01 -4.33
C ASP A 42 6.61 -2.80 -4.14
N TRP A 43 6.22 -3.06 -2.88
CA TRP A 43 5.09 -3.95 -2.53
C TRP A 43 3.89 -3.23 -1.91
N CYS A 44 3.83 -1.90 -2.00
CA CYS A 44 2.69 -1.11 -1.50
C CYS A 44 1.35 -1.55 -2.13
N SER A 45 1.31 -1.73 -3.45
CA SER A 45 0.12 -2.21 -4.17
C SER A 45 -0.22 -3.66 -3.84
N ALA A 46 0.81 -4.47 -3.59
CA ALA A 46 0.66 -5.87 -3.27
C ALA A 46 0.03 -6.08 -1.89
N PHE A 47 0.45 -5.30 -0.91
CA PHE A 47 -0.18 -5.23 0.41
C PHE A 47 -1.66 -4.87 0.31
N VAL A 48 -2.02 -3.82 -0.44
CA VAL A 48 -3.42 -3.39 -0.56
C VAL A 48 -4.28 -4.46 -1.26
N ASN A 49 -3.79 -5.05 -2.36
CA ASN A 49 -4.47 -6.17 -3.04
C ASN A 49 -4.69 -7.35 -2.09
N TRP A 50 -3.67 -7.74 -1.34
CA TRP A 50 -3.77 -8.82 -0.37
C TRP A 50 -4.80 -8.52 0.73
N CYS A 51 -4.77 -7.31 1.29
CA CYS A 51 -5.74 -6.90 2.32
C CYS A 51 -7.18 -6.94 1.82
N LEU A 52 -7.43 -6.51 0.58
CA LEU A 52 -8.76 -6.58 -0.03
C LEU A 52 -9.23 -8.02 -0.23
N SER A 53 -8.36 -8.90 -0.74
CA SER A 53 -8.68 -10.32 -0.94
C SER A 53 -9.09 -10.99 0.38
N LYS A 54 -8.34 -10.77 1.48
CA LYS A 54 -8.71 -11.28 2.80
C LYS A 54 -9.99 -10.66 3.37
N ALA A 55 -10.37 -9.48 2.89
CA ALA A 55 -11.62 -8.81 3.25
C ALA A 55 -12.79 -9.16 2.31
N GLY A 56 -12.59 -10.07 1.34
CA GLY A 56 -13.63 -10.51 0.40
C GLY A 56 -13.85 -9.58 -0.80
N TYR A 57 -12.91 -8.67 -1.09
CA TYR A 57 -12.97 -7.77 -2.24
C TYR A 57 -11.91 -8.14 -3.29
N GLU A 58 -12.23 -7.91 -4.55
CA GLU A 58 -11.26 -7.97 -5.64
C GLU A 58 -10.49 -6.64 -5.72
N GLY A 59 -9.16 -6.71 -5.70
CA GLY A 59 -8.29 -5.56 -5.92
C GLY A 59 -8.02 -5.32 -7.41
N THR A 60 -7.00 -4.51 -7.71
CA THR A 60 -6.56 -4.30 -9.11
C THR A 60 -5.81 -5.48 -9.69
N GLY A 61 -5.26 -6.35 -8.84
CA GLY A 61 -4.32 -7.39 -9.25
C GLY A 61 -2.98 -6.85 -9.78
N SER A 62 -2.76 -5.53 -9.78
CA SER A 62 -1.55 -4.93 -10.34
C SER A 62 -0.54 -4.53 -9.26
N ALA A 63 0.76 -4.69 -9.55
CA ALA A 63 1.84 -4.18 -8.72
C ALA A 63 1.95 -2.64 -8.76
N LEU A 64 1.33 -1.98 -9.73
CA LEU A 64 1.45 -0.53 -9.92
C LEU A 64 0.45 0.22 -9.03
N ALA A 65 0.95 1.07 -8.13
CA ALA A 65 0.10 1.90 -7.25
C ALA A 65 -0.86 2.84 -8.00
N ARG A 66 -0.53 3.24 -9.24
CA ARG A 66 -1.42 4.10 -10.05
C ARG A 66 -2.60 3.35 -10.67
N SER A 67 -2.56 2.02 -10.75
CA SER A 67 -3.70 1.22 -11.23
C SER A 67 -4.97 1.45 -10.40
N TRP A 68 -4.79 1.78 -9.12
CA TRP A 68 -5.88 2.08 -8.20
C TRP A 68 -6.66 3.34 -8.57
N LEU A 69 -6.16 4.21 -9.45
CA LEU A 69 -6.94 5.34 -9.95
C LEU A 69 -8.16 4.87 -10.75
N ASP A 70 -8.14 3.68 -11.33
CA ASP A 70 -9.26 3.16 -12.12
C ASP A 70 -10.06 2.07 -11.38
N TRP A 71 -9.77 1.84 -10.09
CA TRP A 71 -10.42 0.81 -9.28
C TRP A 71 -11.61 1.34 -8.48
N GLY A 72 -12.72 0.59 -8.49
CA GLY A 72 -13.89 0.86 -7.64
C GLY A 72 -14.52 2.24 -7.91
N GLN A 73 -15.11 2.83 -6.87
CA GLN A 73 -15.76 4.14 -6.96
C GLN A 73 -14.83 5.28 -6.49
N LYS A 74 -14.74 6.35 -7.28
CA LYS A 74 -14.12 7.62 -6.88
C LYS A 74 -14.94 8.32 -5.79
N ILE A 75 -14.26 8.80 -4.76
CA ILE A 75 -14.82 9.71 -3.75
C ILE A 75 -13.93 10.95 -3.61
N ASP A 76 -14.55 12.09 -3.31
CA ASP A 76 -13.81 13.35 -3.08
C ASP A 76 -13.61 13.65 -1.58
N THR A 77 -14.49 13.13 -0.72
CA THR A 77 -14.35 13.20 0.74
C THR A 77 -13.84 11.87 1.29
N PRO A 78 -12.64 11.80 1.91
CA PRO A 78 -12.07 10.54 2.36
C PRO A 78 -12.84 9.95 3.54
N ARG A 79 -12.79 8.62 3.65
CA ARG A 79 -13.37 7.86 4.76
C ARG A 79 -12.30 6.94 5.31
N LYS A 80 -12.25 6.75 6.64
CA LYS A 80 -11.28 5.82 7.26
C LYS A 80 -11.37 4.44 6.59
N GLY A 81 -10.24 3.94 6.10
CA GLY A 81 -10.12 2.68 5.37
C GLY A 81 -10.35 2.76 3.86
N CYS A 82 -10.69 3.92 3.29
CA CYS A 82 -10.67 4.09 1.84
C CYS A 82 -9.24 3.98 1.32
N ILE A 83 -9.10 3.61 0.05
CA ILE A 83 -7.82 3.57 -0.63
C ILE A 83 -7.41 4.98 -0.97
N VAL A 84 -6.17 5.33 -0.65
CA VAL A 84 -5.56 6.62 -0.98
C VAL A 84 -4.36 6.39 -1.90
N ILE A 85 -4.30 7.16 -2.98
CA ILE A 85 -3.27 7.06 -4.01
C ILE A 85 -2.45 8.35 -4.03
N PHE A 86 -1.12 8.21 -4.02
CA PHE A 86 -0.17 9.32 -4.09
C PHE A 86 0.73 9.22 -5.32
N SER A 87 1.23 10.37 -5.77
CA SER A 87 2.30 10.45 -6.77
C SER A 87 3.67 10.13 -6.14
N ARG A 88 4.55 9.53 -6.94
CA ARG A 88 5.99 9.38 -6.67
C ARG A 88 6.74 9.75 -7.95
N GLY A 89 7.08 11.04 -8.09
CA GLY A 89 7.54 11.60 -9.36
C GLY A 89 6.49 11.52 -10.46
N ARG A 90 6.93 11.55 -11.74
CA ARG A 90 6.01 11.62 -12.89
C ARG A 90 5.29 10.30 -13.19
N ARG A 91 5.94 9.15 -12.96
CA ARG A 91 5.47 7.83 -13.44
C ARG A 91 5.04 6.88 -12.33
N PHE A 92 5.63 6.97 -11.14
CA PHE A 92 5.35 6.04 -10.05
C PHE A 92 4.30 6.61 -9.10
N GLY A 93 3.86 5.77 -8.16
CA GLY A 93 2.91 6.15 -7.12
C GLY A 93 3.16 5.39 -5.82
N HIS A 94 2.35 5.71 -4.82
CA HIS A 94 2.23 4.97 -3.58
C HIS A 94 0.74 4.77 -3.28
N VAL A 95 0.39 3.68 -2.62
CA VAL A 95 -0.99 3.37 -2.25
C VAL A 95 -1.05 2.80 -0.85
N GLY A 96 -2.14 3.08 -0.13
CA GLY A 96 -2.43 2.54 1.19
C GLY A 96 -3.86 2.85 1.61
N PHE A 97 -4.14 2.68 2.90
CA PHE A 97 -5.44 2.96 3.49
C PHE A 97 -5.42 4.30 4.24
N TYR A 98 -6.39 5.16 3.95
CA TYR A 98 -6.57 6.42 4.65
C TYR A 98 -6.97 6.19 6.10
N ILE A 99 -6.28 6.82 7.05
CA ILE A 99 -6.58 6.73 8.50
C ILE A 99 -7.15 8.05 9.02
N GLY A 100 -6.64 9.17 8.52
CA GLY A 100 -6.98 10.52 8.95
C GLY A 100 -6.08 11.51 8.26
N GLU A 101 -6.14 12.78 8.64
CA GLU A 101 -5.32 13.82 8.07
C GLU A 101 -5.09 14.97 9.05
N THR A 102 -4.00 15.69 8.86
CA THR A 102 -3.76 17.02 9.41
C THR A 102 -4.13 18.06 8.34
N ASP A 103 -3.85 19.34 8.59
CA ASP A 103 -4.07 20.38 7.59
C ASP A 103 -3.26 20.13 6.31
N THR A 104 -2.03 19.60 6.44
CA THR A 104 -1.05 19.50 5.35
C THR A 104 -0.75 18.06 4.91
N GLU A 105 -1.06 17.07 5.74
CA GLU A 105 -0.64 15.68 5.52
C GLU A 105 -1.79 14.70 5.71
N ILE A 106 -1.70 13.55 5.04
CA ILE A 106 -2.61 12.43 5.17
C ILE A 106 -1.89 11.30 5.91
N ILE A 107 -2.56 10.75 6.92
CA ILE A 107 -2.11 9.60 7.70
C ILE A 107 -2.52 8.33 6.96
N VAL A 108 -1.54 7.51 6.60
CA VAL A 108 -1.73 6.33 5.76
C VAL A 108 -1.24 5.10 6.51
N LEU A 109 -2.09 4.07 6.56
CA LEU A 109 -1.67 2.71 6.87
C LEU A 109 -1.33 1.99 5.56
N GLY A 110 -0.07 1.64 5.34
CA GLY A 110 0.36 1.02 4.11
C GLY A 110 1.53 0.06 4.30
N GLY A 111 1.84 -0.68 3.24
CA GLY A 111 3.02 -1.55 3.15
C GLY A 111 4.15 -0.87 2.38
N ASN A 112 5.36 -1.44 2.50
CA ASN A 112 6.60 -0.93 1.89
C ASN A 112 6.87 0.53 2.26
N GLN A 113 6.57 0.89 3.51
CA GLN A 113 6.82 2.21 4.06
C GLN A 113 8.04 2.14 4.96
N ASN A 114 9.08 2.92 4.66
CA ASN A 114 10.24 3.05 5.54
C ASN A 114 9.78 3.40 6.97
N ASN A 115 10.16 2.54 7.92
CA ASN A 115 10.01 2.77 9.34
C ASN A 115 11.19 3.64 9.82
N PRO A 116 10.96 4.85 10.35
CA PRO A 116 12.04 5.75 10.74
C PRO A 116 12.87 5.24 11.93
N GLU A 117 12.34 4.35 12.76
CA GLU A 117 13.06 3.80 13.93
C GLU A 117 14.07 2.73 13.52
N THR A 118 13.69 1.86 12.59
CA THR A 118 14.55 0.75 12.13
C THR A 118 15.26 1.04 10.82
N ASN A 119 14.82 2.07 10.09
CA ASN A 119 15.17 2.38 8.72
C ASN A 119 14.90 1.23 7.72
N ILE A 120 14.03 0.29 8.09
CA ILE A 120 13.62 -0.86 7.26
C ILE A 120 12.18 -0.62 6.81
N SER A 121 11.87 -0.93 5.55
CA SER A 121 10.51 -0.78 5.04
C SER A 121 9.58 -1.88 5.59
N GLY A 122 8.32 -1.52 5.79
CA GLY A 122 7.36 -2.42 6.43
C GLY A 122 5.92 -1.92 6.33
N VAL A 123 5.04 -2.54 7.12
CA VAL A 123 3.66 -2.12 7.33
C VAL A 123 3.61 -1.21 8.56
N ASN A 124 3.28 0.06 8.36
CA ASN A 124 3.21 1.05 9.44
C ASN A 124 2.24 2.19 9.12
N LEU A 125 2.14 3.15 10.05
CA LEU A 125 1.49 4.43 9.82
C LEU A 125 2.54 5.44 9.35
N LYS A 126 2.24 6.16 8.26
CA LYS A 126 3.12 7.19 7.73
C LYS A 126 2.34 8.38 7.18
N TYR A 127 2.91 9.56 7.36
CA TYR A 127 2.38 10.83 6.88
C TYR A 127 2.85 11.10 5.45
N TYR A 128 1.92 11.50 4.59
CA TYR A 128 2.20 11.91 3.21
C TYR A 128 1.63 13.30 2.96
N PRO A 129 2.37 14.21 2.32
CA PRO A 129 1.86 15.56 2.05
C PRO A 129 0.69 15.51 1.08
N LYS A 130 -0.34 16.32 1.35
CA LYS A 130 -1.54 16.44 0.49
C LYS A 130 -1.21 16.85 -0.95
N SER A 131 -0.09 17.57 -1.15
CA SER A 131 0.42 17.93 -2.49
C SER A 131 0.76 16.73 -3.38
N ARG A 132 0.93 15.53 -2.79
CA ARG A 132 1.16 14.29 -3.54
C ARG A 132 -0.12 13.51 -3.82
N LEU A 133 -1.26 13.88 -3.25
CA LEU A 133 -2.52 13.16 -3.42
C LEU A 133 -2.94 13.11 -4.90
N LEU A 134 -3.30 11.92 -5.37
CA LEU A 134 -3.87 11.71 -6.69
C LEU A 134 -5.37 11.37 -6.62
N GLY A 135 -5.82 10.71 -5.56
CA GLY A 135 -7.25 10.46 -5.35
C GLY A 135 -7.55 9.44 -4.27
N TYR A 136 -8.85 9.27 -4.02
CA TYR A 136 -9.41 8.28 -3.10
C TYR A 136 -10.33 7.31 -3.83
N ARG A 137 -10.37 6.06 -3.38
CA ARG A 137 -11.28 5.02 -3.88
C ARG A 137 -11.88 4.17 -2.76
N ILE A 138 -13.06 3.64 -3.03
CA ILE A 138 -13.75 2.63 -2.20
C ILE A 138 -14.21 1.47 -3.10
N PRO A 139 -14.51 0.29 -2.54
CA PRO A 139 -15.19 -0.77 -3.30
C PRO A 139 -16.43 -0.21 -4.00
N GLY A 140 -16.65 -0.62 -5.24
CA GLY A 140 -17.83 -0.27 -6.04
C GLY A 140 -19.06 -1.09 -5.68
#